data_AF-A0A965U3M1-F1
#
_entry.id   AF-A0A965U3M1-F1
#
_cell.length_a   1.000
_cell.length_b   1.000
_cell.length_c   1.000
_cell.angle_alpha   90.00
_cell.angle_beta   90.00
_cell.angle_gamma   90.00
#
_symmetry.space_group_name_H-M   'P 1'
#
loop_
_entity.id
_entity.type
_entity.pdbx_description
1 polymer ?
#
loop_
_entity_poly.entity_id
_entity_poly.type
_entity_poly.pdbx_seq_one_letter_code
_entity_poly.pdbx_strand_id
1 'polypeptide(L)' 'ECRCSLNIRLLAGENTHHIIEAIFKGFGRAMRQAVAIDETASDEIPSTKGTLGGTL' A
#
# COMPACT_ATOMS: atom_id res chain seq x y z
N GLU A 1 -11.68 -3.07 -8.35
CA GLU A 1 -10.50 -2.19 -8.50
C GLU A 1 -10.16 -1.57 -7.15
N CYS A 2 -8.87 -1.37 -6.83
CA CYS A 2 -8.43 -0.76 -5.56
C CYS A 2 -8.05 0.70 -5.78
N ARG A 3 -8.66 1.63 -5.04
CA ARG A 3 -8.33 3.06 -5.09
C ARG A 3 -7.29 3.38 -4.03
N CYS A 4 -6.02 3.29 -4.42
CA CYS A 4 -4.89 3.62 -3.56
C CYS A 4 -3.81 4.37 -4.34
N SER A 5 -2.97 5.10 -3.63
CA SER A 5 -1.72 5.61 -4.19
C SER A 5 -0.65 4.54 -4.01
N LEU A 6 -0.12 4.02 -5.11
CA LEU A 6 0.91 2.98 -5.12
C LEU A 6 2.19 3.52 -5.74
N ASN A 7 3.30 3.43 -5.01
CA ASN A 7 4.64 3.69 -5.54
C ASN A 7 5.51 2.45 -5.35
N ILE A 8 6.22 2.07 -6.41
CA ILE A 8 7.14 0.94 -6.40
C ILE A 8 8.46 1.42 -6.98
N ARG A 9 9.55 1.24 -6.23
CA ARG A 9 10.91 1.51 -6.67
C ARG A 9 11.75 0.27 -6.49
N LEU A 10 12.18 -0.33 -7.60
CA LEU A 10 13.17 -1.39 -7.58
C LEU A 10 14.56 -0.76 -7.38
N LEU A 11 15.25 -1.13 -6.31
CA LEU A 11 16.58 -0.58 -6.00
C LEU A 11 17.70 -1.27 -6.80
N ALA A 12 17.53 -2.55 -7.10
CA ALA A 12 18.46 -3.36 -7.90
C ALA A 12 17.75 -4.61 -8.46
N GLY A 13 18.28 -5.15 -9.56
CA GLY A 13 17.84 -6.45 -10.10
C GLY A 13 18.30 -6.67 -11.54
N GLU A 14 18.62 -7.92 -11.87
CA GLU A 14 19.02 -8.34 -13.23
C GLU A 14 18.08 -9.41 -13.80
N ASN A 15 17.68 -10.38 -12.96
CA ASN A 15 16.80 -11.46 -13.35
C ASN A 15 15.32 -11.05 -13.24
N THR A 16 14.58 -11.13 -14.34
CA THR A 16 13.16 -10.74 -14.42
C THR A 16 12.26 -11.48 -13.43
N HIS A 17 12.50 -12.78 -13.20
CA HIS A 17 11.71 -13.56 -12.23
C HIS A 17 11.89 -13.01 -10.81
N HIS A 18 13.13 -12.77 -10.39
CA HIS A 18 13.42 -12.19 -9.07
C HIS A 18 12.94 -10.75 -8.93
N ILE A 19 13.02 -9.94 -9.99
CA ILE A 19 12.52 -8.56 -9.98
C ILE A 19 11.01 -8.55 -9.69
N ILE A 20 10.24 -9.35 -10.43
CA ILE A 20 8.79 -9.44 -10.26
C ILE A 20 8.47 -9.96 -8.86
N GLU A 21 9.12 -11.04 -8.44
CA GLU A 21 8.90 -11.62 -7.11
C GLU A 21 9.22 -10.63 -5.99
N ALA A 22 10.32 -9.88 -6.11
CA ALA A 22 10.69 -8.84 -5.14
C ALA A 22 9.64 -7.72 -5.07
N ILE A 23 9.15 -7.26 -6.22
CA ILE A 23 8.09 -6.25 -6.32
C ILE A 23 6.83 -6.75 -5.59
N PHE A 24 6.35 -7.96 -5.90
CA PHE A 24 5.13 -8.49 -5.30
C PHE A 24 5.26 -8.80 -3.81
N LYS A 25 6.43 -9.31 -3.37
CA LYS A 25 6.70 -9.52 -1.93
C LYS A 25 6.75 -8.19 -1.18
N GLY A 26 7.40 -7.17 -1.74
CA GLY A 26 7.47 -5.83 -1.17
C GLY A 26 6.08 -5.18 -1.08
N PHE A 27 5.33 -5.22 -2.17
CA PHE A 27 3.94 -4.76 -2.23
C PHE A 27 3.06 -5.47 -1.20
N GLY A 28 3.12 -6.80 -1.10
CA GLY A 28 2.33 -7.57 -0.14
C GLY A 28 2.60 -7.17 1.31
N ARG A 29 3.86 -6.88 1.66
CA ARG A 29 4.23 -6.38 3.00
C ARG A 29 3.69 -4.97 3.27
N ALA A 30 3.84 -4.07 2.30
CA ALA A 30 3.33 -2.70 2.41
C ALA A 30 1.80 -2.67 2.54
N MET A 31 1.10 -3.48 1.74
CA MET A 31 -0.36 -3.60 1.83
C MET A 31 -0.80 -4.17 3.17
N ARG A 32 -0.13 -5.23 3.67
CA ARG A 32 -0.42 -5.80 4.99
C ARG A 32 -0.36 -4.74 6.09
N GLN A 33 0.63 -3.85 6.04
CA GLN A 33 0.76 -2.75 7.00
C GLN A 33 -0.34 -1.71 6.81
N ALA A 34 -0.59 -1.30 5.56
CA ALA A 34 -1.57 -0.24 5.25
C ALA A 34 -3.02 -0.62 5.59
N VAL A 35 -3.38 -1.90 5.57
CA VAL A 35 -4.74 -2.39 5.88
C VAL A 35 -4.89 -2.93 7.30
N ALA A 36 -3.82 -2.90 8.11
CA ALA A 36 -3.89 -3.34 9.49
C ALA A 36 -4.82 -2.43 10.30
N ILE A 37 -5.56 -3.02 11.25
CA ILE A 37 -6.37 -2.25 12.19
C ILE A 37 -5.40 -1.55 13.17
N ASP A 38 -5.55 -0.24 13.31
CA ASP A 38 -4.87 0.54 14.33
C ASP A 38 -5.78 0.69 15.55
N GLU A 39 -5.49 -0.05 16.63
CA GLU A 39 -6.27 -0.02 17.87
C GLU A 39 -6.21 1.35 18.57
N THR A 40 -5.20 2.18 18.28
CA THR A 40 -5.03 3.50 18.89
C THR A 40 -5.88 4.59 18.24
N ALA A 41 -6.36 4.33 17.03
CA ALA A 41 -7.19 5.23 16.23
C ALA A 41 -8.54 4.56 15.89
N SER A 42 -9.05 3.71 16.80
CA SER A 42 -10.34 3.04 16.63
C SER A 42 -11.46 4.06 16.40
N ASP A 43 -12.22 3.87 15.32
CA ASP A 43 -13.32 4.75 14.86
C ASP A 43 -12.91 6.11 14.26
N GLU A 44 -11.61 6.35 14.02
CA GLU A 44 -11.13 7.54 13.29
C GLU A 44 -10.89 7.27 11.81
N ILE A 45 -11.25 8.24 10.95
CA ILE A 45 -10.85 8.23 9.53
C ILE A 45 -9.50 8.94 9.42
N PRO A 46 -8.42 8.28 8.94
CA PRO A 46 -7.10 8.89 8.84
C PRO A 46 -7.01 9.88 7.67
N SER A 47 -7.77 10.97 7.76
CA SER A 47 -7.88 12.05 6.78
C SER A 47 -8.36 13.31 7.48
N THR A 48 -7.64 14.43 7.32
CA THR A 48 -8.07 15.74 7.85
C THR A 48 -9.37 16.25 7.24
N LYS A 49 -9.79 15.68 6.10
CA LYS A 49 -11.09 15.98 5.46
C LYS A 49 -12.24 15.15 6.04
N GLY A 50 -11.95 14.22 6.96
CA GLY A 50 -12.94 13.30 7.54
C GLY A 50 -13.49 12.27 6.54
N THR A 51 -12.91 12.16 5.34
CA THR A 51 -13.32 11.20 4.31
C THR A 51 -12.10 10.62 3.59
N LEU A 52 -12.21 9.36 3.19
CA LEU A 52 -11.29 8.67 2.29
C LEU A 52 -12.08 8.17 1.09
N GLY A 53 -11.72 8.67 -0.09
CA GLY A 53 -12.46 8.42 -1.33
C GLY A 53 -13.07 9.72 -1.87
N GLY A 54 -12.87 9.92 -3.18
CA GLY A 54 -13.51 10.97 -3.96
C GLY A 54 -14.00 10.38 -5.28
N THR A 55 -15.09 10.93 -5.80
CA THR A 55 -15.53 10.70 -7.17
C THR A 55 -14.53 11.38 -8.10
N LEU A 56 -13.94 10.62 -9.03
CA LEU A 56 -13.23 11.19 -10.18
C LEU A 56 -14.26 11.54 -11.24
#